data_AF-D5UII5-F1
#
_entry.id   AF-D5UII5-F1
#
_cell.length_a   1.000
_cell.length_b   1.000
_cell.length_c   1.000
_cell.angle_alpha   90.00
_cell.angle_beta   90.00
_cell.angle_gamma   90.00
#
_symmetry.space_group_name_H-M   'P 1'
#
loop_
_entity.id
_entity.type
_entity.pdbx_description
1 polymer ?
#
loop_
_entity_poly.entity_id
_entity_poly.type
_entity_poly.pdbx_seq_one_letter_code
_entity_poly.pdbx_strand_id
1 'polypeptide(L)'
;MRRPAPVPDRLLAHAELQEALLDAQQCDAAGVGPARRAALRRAGLLATVVRGVHDAAPALDAAACGRAPWAGHDPDDHRRRRAAWIALLALGREHAVATGACALALLGVQGLPRSIRPEGALRDGSHRTPGGGVRVRCVVPDRVERVGRARVVDPVTALAQAVVELGRDHAVAVLDSAVQRHVIGPDGVDDVARLLHGRRGSRRVAEWWDLVDGRAQSPLETRARLQCRDAGLAPHDLQVPVKDADGRVLARGDLGWWLADGRLLVAEIDGSARTARPTRCTTTARARTRSWPPVRSSSASRPPTSAPAASRPPSPATSTVPDAGMQRRRVDSGGSAAGDAPRPARWAGAT
;
A
#
# COMPACT_ATOMS: atom_id res chain seq x y z
N MET A 1 -16.12 7.40 -44.20
CA MET A 1 -14.81 6.86 -43.78
C MET A 1 -14.93 5.34 -43.64
N ARG A 2 -13.97 4.55 -44.15
CA ARG A 2 -14.00 3.09 -44.04
C ARG A 2 -13.71 2.68 -42.59
N ARG A 3 -14.62 1.92 -41.97
CA ARG A 3 -14.44 1.41 -40.59
C ARG A 3 -13.20 0.50 -40.54
N PRO A 4 -12.28 0.67 -39.58
CA PRO A 4 -11.13 -0.22 -39.48
C PRO A 4 -11.58 -1.64 -39.14
N ALA A 5 -10.80 -2.64 -39.59
CA ALA A 5 -11.00 -4.02 -39.15
C ALA A 5 -10.92 -4.10 -37.61
N PRO A 6 -11.73 -4.96 -36.97
CA PRO A 6 -11.77 -5.08 -35.52
C PRO A 6 -10.41 -5.48 -34.93
N VAL A 7 -10.28 -5.29 -33.62
CA VAL A 7 -9.10 -5.76 -32.88
C VAL A 7 -9.10 -7.29 -32.89
N PRO A 8 -7.98 -7.97 -33.21
CA PRO A 8 -7.94 -9.43 -33.23
C PRO A 8 -8.24 -10.05 -31.85
N ASP A 9 -8.98 -11.17 -31.81
CA ASP A 9 -9.41 -11.83 -30.56
C ASP A 9 -8.24 -12.21 -29.64
N ARG A 10 -7.12 -12.69 -30.20
CA ARG A 10 -5.88 -12.97 -29.44
C ARG A 10 -5.37 -11.74 -28.67
N LEU A 11 -5.56 -10.56 -29.24
CA LEU A 11 -5.12 -9.30 -28.63
C LEU A 11 -6.13 -8.85 -27.56
N LEU A 12 -7.43 -9.06 -27.78
CA LEU A 12 -8.46 -8.86 -26.76
C LEU A 12 -8.23 -9.77 -25.53
N ALA A 13 -7.92 -11.05 -25.75
CA ALA A 13 -7.58 -11.98 -24.66
C ALA A 13 -6.30 -11.58 -23.89
N HIS A 14 -5.37 -10.85 -24.52
CA HIS A 14 -4.26 -10.23 -23.79
C HIS A 14 -4.74 -9.08 -22.92
N ALA A 15 -5.57 -8.18 -23.50
CA ALA A 15 -6.10 -7.02 -22.79
C ALA A 15 -6.93 -7.41 -21.56
N GLU A 16 -7.77 -8.45 -21.63
CA GLU A 16 -8.57 -8.94 -20.50
C GLU A 16 -7.71 -9.30 -19.28
N LEU A 17 -6.56 -9.93 -19.53
CA LEU A 17 -5.61 -10.35 -18.49
C LEU A 17 -4.69 -9.21 -18.00
N GLN A 18 -4.83 -8.02 -18.58
CA GLN A 18 -3.96 -6.86 -18.38
C GLN A 18 -4.76 -5.60 -18.04
N GLU A 19 -5.93 -5.75 -17.43
CA GLU A 19 -6.81 -4.62 -17.07
C GLU A 19 -7.14 -3.71 -18.27
N ALA A 20 -7.46 -4.35 -19.40
CA ALA A 20 -7.72 -3.75 -20.71
C ALA A 20 -6.54 -3.04 -21.37
N LEU A 21 -5.31 -3.30 -20.93
CA LEU A 21 -4.12 -2.65 -21.49
C LEU A 21 -3.35 -3.54 -22.46
N LEU A 22 -2.75 -2.88 -23.45
CA LEU A 22 -1.88 -3.50 -24.45
C LEU A 22 -0.65 -2.64 -24.68
N ASP A 23 0.50 -3.26 -24.90
CA ASP A 23 1.67 -2.56 -25.42
C ASP A 23 1.75 -2.59 -26.96
N ALA A 24 2.59 -1.73 -27.52
CA ALA A 24 2.81 -1.65 -28.96
C ALA A 24 3.40 -2.94 -29.55
N GLN A 25 4.25 -3.65 -28.81
CA GLN A 25 4.88 -4.89 -29.26
C GLN A 25 3.85 -6.02 -29.40
N GLN A 26 2.92 -6.14 -28.46
CA GLN A 26 1.78 -7.05 -28.54
C GLN A 26 0.90 -6.72 -29.75
N CYS A 27 0.64 -5.44 -29.99
CA CYS A 27 -0.11 -5.00 -31.17
C CYS A 27 0.62 -5.37 -32.47
N ASP A 28 1.93 -5.09 -32.56
CA ASP A 28 2.75 -5.38 -33.74
C ASP A 28 2.80 -6.90 -34.01
N ALA A 29 3.07 -7.72 -32.99
CA ALA A 29 3.01 -9.18 -33.07
C ALA A 29 1.61 -9.71 -33.47
N ALA A 30 0.56 -8.95 -33.13
CA ALA A 30 -0.81 -9.26 -33.53
C ALA A 30 -1.16 -8.84 -34.97
N GLY A 31 -0.24 -8.22 -35.73
CA GLY A 31 -0.52 -7.66 -37.06
C GLY A 31 -1.30 -6.33 -37.01
N VAL A 32 -1.27 -5.65 -35.86
CA VAL A 32 -1.89 -4.35 -35.61
C VAL A 32 -0.80 -3.28 -35.54
N GLY A 33 -0.18 -3.00 -36.69
CA GLY A 33 0.89 -2.02 -36.83
C GLY A 33 0.47 -0.56 -36.58
N PRO A 34 1.42 0.41 -36.64
CA PRO A 34 1.19 1.81 -36.29
C PRO A 34 0.00 2.49 -37.00
N ALA A 35 -0.13 2.28 -38.31
CA ALA A 35 -1.23 2.84 -39.10
C ALA A 35 -2.60 2.27 -38.68
N ARG A 36 -2.66 0.96 -38.40
CA ARG A 36 -3.88 0.30 -37.92
C ARG A 36 -4.23 0.75 -36.51
N ARG A 37 -3.25 0.91 -35.61
CA ARG A 37 -3.46 1.53 -34.28
C ARG A 37 -4.03 2.94 -34.41
N ALA A 38 -3.51 3.77 -35.32
CA ALA A 38 -4.03 5.12 -35.54
C ALA A 38 -5.48 5.11 -36.07
N ALA A 39 -5.83 4.17 -36.96
CA ALA A 39 -7.18 4.01 -37.45
C ALA A 39 -8.15 3.54 -36.34
N LEU A 40 -7.74 2.59 -35.50
CA LEU A 40 -8.51 2.11 -34.35
C LEU A 40 -8.75 3.22 -33.31
N ARG A 41 -7.75 4.08 -33.06
CA ARG A 41 -7.90 5.26 -32.19
C ARG A 41 -8.92 6.26 -32.74
N ARG A 42 -8.86 6.56 -34.04
CA ARG A 42 -9.87 7.43 -34.69
C ARG A 42 -11.27 6.85 -34.66
N ALA A 43 -11.39 5.52 -34.63
CA ALA A 43 -12.66 4.82 -34.48
C ALA A 43 -13.12 4.66 -33.02
N GLY A 44 -12.38 5.20 -32.04
CA GLY A 44 -12.72 5.10 -30.62
C GLY A 44 -12.53 3.71 -29.99
N LEU A 45 -11.89 2.78 -30.70
CA LEU A 45 -11.67 1.40 -30.21
C LEU A 45 -10.40 1.24 -29.39
N LEU A 46 -9.44 2.17 -29.54
CA LEU A 46 -8.24 2.23 -28.72
C LEU A 46 -8.03 3.66 -28.22
N ALA A 47 -7.46 3.81 -27.03
CA ALA A 47 -6.93 5.09 -26.55
C ALA A 47 -5.45 4.95 -26.18
N THR A 48 -4.68 6.03 -26.27
CA THR A 48 -3.29 6.04 -25.77
C THR A 48 -3.31 6.41 -24.29
N VAL A 49 -2.69 5.57 -23.45
CA VAL A 49 -2.57 5.84 -22.00
C VAL A 49 -1.24 6.53 -21.73
N VAL A 50 -0.16 5.88 -22.15
CA VAL A 50 1.19 6.44 -22.19
C VAL A 50 1.84 6.02 -23.50
N ARG A 51 3.04 6.53 -23.80
CA ARG A 51 3.75 6.17 -25.03
C ARG A 51 3.90 4.65 -25.12
N GLY A 52 3.37 4.07 -26.19
CA GLY A 52 3.46 2.64 -26.46
C GLY A 52 2.49 1.77 -25.65
N VAL A 53 1.61 2.34 -24.82
CA VAL A 53 0.59 1.60 -24.07
C VAL A 53 -0.81 2.12 -24.43
N HIS A 54 -1.70 1.19 -24.75
CA HIS A 54 -3.01 1.44 -25.28
C HIS A 54 -4.10 0.86 -24.37
N ASP A 55 -5.17 1.62 -24.19
CA ASP A 55 -6.41 1.16 -23.58
C ASP A 55 -7.29 0.53 -24.67
N ALA A 56 -7.66 -0.72 -24.46
CA ALA A 56 -8.52 -1.51 -25.33
C ALA A 56 -9.89 -1.80 -24.69
N ALA A 57 -10.24 -1.17 -23.57
CA ALA A 57 -11.55 -1.33 -22.93
C ALA A 57 -12.70 -1.06 -23.92
N PRO A 58 -12.68 -0.01 -24.75
CA PRO A 58 -13.75 0.22 -25.73
C PRO A 58 -13.86 -0.90 -26.77
N ALA A 59 -12.74 -1.51 -27.18
CA ALA A 59 -12.75 -2.64 -28.10
C ALA A 59 -13.27 -3.93 -27.43
N LEU A 60 -12.92 -4.15 -26.17
CA LEU A 60 -13.45 -5.25 -25.38
C LEU A 60 -14.96 -5.12 -25.18
N ASP A 61 -15.44 -3.95 -24.79
CA ASP A 61 -16.86 -3.69 -24.60
C ASP A 61 -17.66 -3.88 -25.91
N ALA A 62 -17.09 -3.44 -27.03
CA ALA A 62 -17.68 -3.63 -28.36
C ALA A 62 -17.71 -5.10 -28.80
N ALA A 63 -16.75 -5.93 -28.36
CA ALA A 63 -16.70 -7.36 -28.65
C ALA A 63 -17.57 -8.20 -27.69
N ALA A 64 -17.67 -7.79 -26.42
CA ALA A 64 -18.34 -8.53 -25.34
C ALA A 64 -19.82 -8.17 -25.15
N CYS A 65 -20.44 -7.50 -26.13
CA CYS A 65 -21.83 -7.02 -26.06
C CYS A 65 -22.14 -6.26 -24.74
N GLY A 66 -21.19 -5.49 -24.22
CA GLY A 66 -21.38 -4.65 -23.01
C GLY A 66 -21.11 -5.31 -21.65
N ARG A 67 -20.52 -6.52 -21.58
CA ARG A 67 -19.95 -7.04 -20.33
C ARG A 67 -18.47 -6.68 -20.22
N ALA A 68 -18.17 -5.57 -19.55
CA ALA A 68 -16.79 -5.27 -19.18
C ALA A 68 -16.24 -6.42 -18.29
N PRO A 69 -15.06 -7.00 -18.60
CA PRO A 69 -14.51 -8.14 -17.86
C PRO A 69 -14.31 -7.91 -16.34
N TRP A 70 -14.23 -6.64 -15.92
CA TRP A 70 -14.10 -6.23 -14.51
C TRP A 70 -15.41 -5.78 -13.87
N ALA A 71 -16.56 -5.96 -14.54
CA ALA A 71 -17.86 -5.69 -13.96
C ALA A 71 -18.10 -6.62 -12.76
N GLY A 72 -17.91 -6.11 -11.55
CA GLY A 72 -18.00 -6.86 -10.29
C GLY A 72 -16.77 -6.72 -9.38
N HIS A 73 -15.64 -6.24 -9.90
CA HIS A 73 -14.50 -5.86 -9.06
C HIS A 73 -14.73 -4.51 -8.38
N ASP A 74 -14.11 -4.29 -7.22
CA ASP A 74 -14.01 -2.94 -6.65
C ASP A 74 -13.36 -2.00 -7.69
N PRO A 75 -14.02 -0.89 -8.09
CA PRO A 75 -13.47 0.05 -9.06
C PRO A 75 -12.11 0.60 -8.65
N ASP A 76 -11.85 0.77 -7.35
CA ASP A 76 -10.56 1.28 -6.88
C ASP A 76 -9.47 0.20 -7.01
N ASP A 77 -9.80 -1.07 -6.79
CA ASP A 77 -8.89 -2.20 -7.03
C ASP A 77 -8.52 -2.34 -8.50
N HIS A 78 -9.50 -2.24 -9.41
CA HIS A 78 -9.25 -2.22 -10.85
C HIS A 78 -8.28 -1.08 -11.22
N ARG A 79 -8.49 0.14 -10.71
CA ARG A 79 -7.59 1.27 -10.95
C ARG A 79 -6.15 1.01 -10.46
N ARG A 80 -5.99 0.41 -9.28
CA ARG A 80 -4.67 0.08 -8.72
C ARG A 80 -3.92 -0.97 -9.53
N ARG A 81 -4.59 -2.07 -9.90
CA ARG A 81 -3.99 -3.10 -10.76
C ARG A 81 -3.66 -2.55 -12.14
N ARG A 82 -4.53 -1.70 -12.68
CA ARG A 82 -4.31 -1.02 -13.95
C ARG A 82 -3.07 -0.11 -13.89
N ALA A 83 -2.83 0.60 -12.80
CA ALA A 83 -1.60 1.39 -12.62
C ALA A 83 -0.33 0.52 -12.66
N ALA A 84 -0.35 -0.67 -12.05
CA ALA A 84 0.74 -1.62 -12.14
C ALA A 84 0.99 -2.10 -13.58
N TRP A 85 -0.09 -2.42 -14.31
CA TRP A 85 0.01 -2.82 -15.72
C TRP A 85 0.54 -1.71 -16.64
N ILE A 86 0.15 -0.44 -16.40
CA ILE A 86 0.75 0.69 -17.14
C ILE A 86 2.27 0.68 -16.98
N ALA A 87 2.78 0.50 -15.76
CA ALA A 87 4.22 0.48 -15.51
C ALA A 87 4.91 -0.70 -16.21
N LEU A 88 4.37 -1.91 -16.06
CA LEU A 88 4.93 -3.12 -16.68
C LEU A 88 4.99 -3.02 -18.21
N LEU A 89 3.92 -2.53 -18.84
CA LEU A 89 3.83 -2.40 -20.29
C LEU A 89 4.68 -1.25 -20.83
N ALA A 90 4.72 -0.10 -20.14
CA ALA A 90 5.55 1.04 -20.54
C ALA A 90 7.06 0.75 -20.44
N LEU A 91 7.45 -0.08 -19.47
CA LEU A 91 8.84 -0.50 -19.29
C LEU A 91 9.25 -1.66 -20.20
N GLY A 92 8.28 -2.37 -20.76
CA GLY A 92 8.50 -3.58 -21.54
C GLY A 92 8.27 -4.81 -20.65
N ARG A 93 7.15 -5.48 -20.88
CA ARG A 93 6.61 -6.54 -20.01
C ARG A 93 7.58 -7.67 -19.68
N GLU A 94 8.50 -7.98 -20.59
CA GLU A 94 9.45 -9.09 -20.42
C GLU A 94 10.58 -8.76 -19.43
N HIS A 95 10.92 -7.48 -19.31
CA HIS A 95 12.04 -6.97 -18.51
C HIS A 95 11.56 -6.22 -17.26
N ALA A 96 10.29 -5.84 -17.21
CA ALA A 96 9.72 -5.08 -16.12
C ALA A 96 9.24 -5.97 -14.96
N VAL A 97 9.39 -5.46 -13.75
CA VAL A 97 8.89 -6.05 -12.50
C VAL A 97 8.13 -4.95 -11.76
N ALA A 98 6.91 -5.22 -11.32
CA ALA A 98 6.15 -4.28 -10.51
C ALA A 98 6.76 -4.20 -9.10
N THR A 99 6.78 -3.00 -8.53
CA THR A 99 7.40 -2.71 -7.24
C THR A 99 6.43 -1.96 -6.32
N GLY A 100 6.75 -1.88 -5.03
CA GLY A 100 6.00 -1.09 -4.05
C GLY A 100 4.48 -1.33 -4.10
N ALA A 101 3.72 -0.23 -4.08
CA ALA A 101 2.25 -0.27 -4.13
C ALA A 101 1.69 -0.98 -5.38
N CYS A 102 2.39 -0.94 -6.52
CA CYS A 102 1.96 -1.62 -7.73
C CYS A 102 2.10 -3.14 -7.61
N ALA A 103 3.18 -3.63 -6.98
CA ALA A 103 3.33 -5.05 -6.65
C ALA A 103 2.23 -5.50 -5.68
N LEU A 104 2.00 -4.75 -4.61
CA LEU A 104 0.95 -5.05 -3.61
C LEU A 104 -0.44 -5.11 -4.24
N ALA A 105 -0.77 -4.22 -5.17
CA ALA A 105 -2.04 -4.24 -5.89
C ALA A 105 -2.23 -5.52 -6.70
N LEU A 106 -1.18 -6.02 -7.36
CA LEU A 106 -1.22 -7.26 -8.13
C LEU A 106 -1.27 -8.51 -7.22
N LEU A 107 -0.63 -8.45 -6.05
CA LEU A 107 -0.72 -9.48 -4.99
C LEU A 107 -2.10 -9.48 -4.29
N GLY A 108 -2.97 -8.52 -4.61
CA GLY A 108 -4.29 -8.40 -4.01
C GLY A 108 -4.26 -7.96 -2.54
N VAL A 109 -3.20 -7.28 -2.10
CA VAL A 109 -3.13 -6.64 -0.78
C VAL A 109 -4.05 -5.42 -0.78
N GLN A 110 -4.91 -5.33 0.23
CA GLN A 110 -5.88 -4.26 0.38
C GLN A 110 -5.30 -3.10 1.21
N GLY A 111 -6.01 -1.97 1.25
CA GLY A 111 -5.63 -0.83 2.08
C GLY A 111 -4.71 0.18 1.40
N LEU A 112 -4.38 -0.04 0.13
CA LEU A 112 -3.70 0.96 -0.70
C LEU A 112 -4.58 2.20 -0.94
N PRO A 113 -3.96 3.38 -1.18
CA PRO A 113 -4.71 4.57 -1.61
C PRO A 113 -5.57 4.32 -2.85
N ARG A 114 -6.61 5.14 -3.04
CA ARG A 114 -7.50 5.05 -4.22
C ARG A 114 -6.75 5.13 -5.55
N SER A 115 -5.71 5.96 -5.59
CA SER A 115 -4.83 6.09 -6.74
C SER A 115 -3.39 5.85 -6.29
N ILE A 116 -2.69 5.00 -7.04
CA ILE A 116 -1.27 4.76 -6.87
C ILE A 116 -0.56 5.16 -8.17
N ARG A 117 0.64 5.69 -8.05
CA ARG A 117 1.48 6.02 -9.21
C ARG A 117 1.95 4.73 -9.87
N PRO A 118 1.84 4.59 -11.21
CA PRO A 118 2.48 3.48 -11.93
C PRO A 118 3.97 3.40 -11.59
N GLU A 119 4.41 2.26 -11.05
CA GLU A 119 5.80 2.02 -10.67
C GLU A 119 6.26 0.61 -11.06
N GLY A 120 7.48 0.51 -11.58
CA GLY A 120 8.20 -0.76 -11.68
C GLY A 120 9.72 -0.58 -11.65
N ALA A 121 10.43 -1.69 -11.69
CA ALA A 121 11.88 -1.78 -11.89
C ALA A 121 12.17 -2.59 -13.16
N LEU A 122 13.33 -2.36 -13.75
CA LEU A 122 13.86 -3.23 -14.80
C LEU A 122 14.74 -4.31 -14.15
N ARG A 123 14.72 -5.53 -14.69
CA ARG A 123 15.47 -6.67 -14.13
C ARG A 123 16.98 -6.49 -14.11
N ASP A 124 17.51 -5.63 -14.97
CA ASP A 124 18.92 -5.25 -15.03
C ASP A 124 19.24 -4.02 -14.16
N GLY A 125 18.26 -3.46 -13.45
CA GLY A 125 18.39 -2.26 -12.64
C GLY A 125 18.60 -0.96 -13.44
N SER A 126 18.47 -1.01 -14.78
CA SER A 126 18.73 0.13 -15.64
C SER A 126 17.73 1.27 -15.42
N HIS A 127 18.19 2.49 -15.68
CA HIS A 127 17.35 3.67 -15.64
C HIS A 127 16.58 3.83 -16.96
N ARG A 128 15.29 4.19 -16.85
CA ARG A 128 14.45 4.55 -17.99
C ARG A 128 13.54 5.69 -17.58
N THR A 129 13.22 6.59 -18.52
CA THR A 129 12.20 7.63 -18.33
C THR A 129 10.99 7.34 -19.21
N PRO A 130 10.16 6.35 -18.86
CA PRO A 130 8.88 6.16 -19.53
C PRO A 130 8.04 7.44 -19.40
N GLY A 131 7.42 7.85 -20.50
CA GLY A 131 6.51 9.00 -20.49
C GLY A 131 5.27 8.74 -19.63
N GLY A 132 4.51 9.80 -19.32
CA GLY A 132 3.21 9.66 -18.66
C GLY A 132 3.27 9.36 -17.16
N GLY A 133 4.32 9.79 -16.47
CA GLY A 133 4.39 9.76 -15.01
C GLY A 133 4.75 8.41 -14.40
N VAL A 134 5.07 7.40 -15.21
CA VAL A 134 5.56 6.10 -14.72
C VAL A 134 6.89 6.28 -13.98
N ARG A 135 6.98 5.74 -12.76
CA ARG A 135 8.18 5.77 -11.93
C ARG A 135 9.02 4.51 -12.17
N VAL A 136 10.32 4.69 -12.31
CA VAL A 136 11.28 3.58 -12.44
C VAL A 136 12.16 3.53 -11.20
N ARG A 137 12.06 2.44 -10.45
CA ARG A 137 12.97 2.17 -9.34
C ARG A 137 14.23 1.53 -9.91
N CYS A 138 15.35 2.25 -9.84
CA CYS A 138 16.65 1.79 -10.33
C CYS A 138 17.32 0.92 -9.27
N VAL A 139 16.76 -0.28 -9.09
CA VAL A 139 17.30 -1.33 -8.22
C VAL A 139 17.13 -2.65 -8.96
N VAL A 140 18.12 -3.53 -8.85
CA VAL A 140 17.98 -4.90 -9.37
C VAL A 140 17.03 -5.65 -8.44
N PRO A 141 15.92 -6.21 -8.95
CA PRO A 141 15.01 -7.02 -8.14
C PRO A 141 15.67 -8.36 -7.77
N ASP A 142 16.02 -8.54 -6.50
CA ASP A 142 16.70 -9.77 -6.03
C ASP A 142 15.78 -10.99 -6.09
N ARG A 143 14.54 -10.84 -5.62
CA ARG A 143 13.52 -11.89 -5.62
C ARG A 143 12.28 -11.43 -6.38
N VAL A 144 11.92 -12.21 -7.40
CA VAL A 144 10.81 -11.90 -8.32
C VAL A 144 9.84 -13.06 -8.36
N GLU A 145 8.56 -12.75 -8.17
CA GLU A 145 7.46 -13.70 -8.21
C GLU A 145 6.58 -13.45 -9.44
N ARG A 146 5.85 -14.49 -9.87
CA ARG A 146 4.88 -14.38 -10.97
C ARG A 146 3.47 -14.41 -10.41
N VAL A 147 2.69 -13.39 -10.73
CA VAL A 147 1.25 -13.32 -10.43
C VAL A 147 0.51 -13.24 -11.75
N GLY A 148 -0.06 -14.37 -12.19
CA GLY A 148 -0.58 -14.51 -13.55
C GLY A 148 0.48 -14.17 -14.60
N ARG A 149 0.23 -13.13 -15.41
CA ARG A 149 1.14 -12.66 -16.45
C ARG A 149 2.13 -11.58 -15.97
N ALA A 150 1.94 -11.05 -14.76
CA ALA A 150 2.78 -10.02 -14.20
C ALA A 150 3.98 -10.63 -13.45
N ARG A 151 5.07 -9.86 -13.41
CA ARG A 151 6.19 -10.09 -12.50
C ARG A 151 6.14 -9.04 -11.40
N VAL A 152 6.31 -9.46 -10.17
CA VAL A 152 6.30 -8.59 -8.99
C VAL A 152 7.55 -8.87 -8.16
N VAL A 153 8.08 -7.87 -7.45
CA VAL A 153 9.04 -8.14 -6.38
C VAL A 153 8.36 -8.96 -5.29
N ASP A 154 9.14 -9.71 -4.53
CA ASP A 154 8.60 -10.48 -3.40
C ASP A 154 7.80 -9.59 -2.43
N PRO A 155 6.80 -10.16 -1.73
CA PRO A 155 5.90 -9.36 -0.89
C PRO A 155 6.58 -8.55 0.22
N VAL A 156 7.64 -9.06 0.83
CA VAL A 156 8.37 -8.35 1.91
C VAL A 156 9.04 -7.11 1.34
N THR A 157 9.72 -7.25 0.20
CA THR A 157 10.31 -6.13 -0.52
C THR A 157 9.25 -5.13 -1.00
N ALA A 158 8.12 -5.61 -1.52
CA ALA A 158 7.00 -4.76 -1.96
C ALA A 158 6.45 -3.91 -0.80
N LEU A 159 6.22 -4.53 0.36
CA LEU A 159 5.76 -3.84 1.57
C LEU A 159 6.78 -2.81 2.04
N ALA A 160 8.06 -3.18 2.17
CA ALA A 160 9.11 -2.27 2.58
C ALA A 160 9.18 -1.03 1.67
N GLN A 161 9.09 -1.21 0.35
CA GLN A 161 9.07 -0.12 -0.61
C GLN A 161 7.81 0.76 -0.49
N ALA A 162 6.66 0.17 -0.18
CA ALA A 162 5.38 0.89 -0.12
C ALA A 162 5.20 1.65 1.21
N VAL A 163 5.43 1.03 2.36
CA VAL A 163 5.06 1.60 3.67
C VAL A 163 5.75 2.93 3.97
N VAL A 164 6.99 3.12 3.50
CA VAL A 164 7.75 4.38 3.65
C VAL A 164 7.25 5.50 2.73
N GLU A 165 6.38 5.20 1.77
CA GLU A 165 5.75 6.18 0.89
C GLU A 165 4.28 6.45 1.27
N LEU A 166 3.70 5.59 2.10
CA LEU A 166 2.31 5.70 2.56
C LEU A 166 2.20 6.52 3.86
N GLY A 167 1.01 7.07 4.08
CA GLY A 167 0.59 7.58 5.39
C GLY A 167 0.23 6.44 6.34
N ARG A 168 0.29 6.69 7.65
CA ARG A 168 0.10 5.70 8.73
C ARG A 168 -1.07 4.75 8.49
N ASP A 169 -2.27 5.29 8.29
CA ASP A 169 -3.48 4.46 8.15
C ASP A 169 -3.41 3.49 6.95
N HIS A 170 -2.86 3.94 5.82
CA HIS A 170 -2.67 3.08 4.66
C HIS A 170 -1.54 2.07 4.89
N ALA A 171 -0.45 2.47 5.53
CA ALA A 171 0.68 1.60 5.83
C ALA A 171 0.28 0.45 6.76
N VAL A 172 -0.45 0.74 7.85
CA VAL A 172 -0.96 -0.29 8.76
C VAL A 172 -1.99 -1.16 8.05
N ALA A 173 -2.91 -0.59 7.27
CA ALA A 173 -3.91 -1.38 6.53
C ALA A 173 -3.30 -2.34 5.51
N VAL A 174 -2.24 -1.96 4.78
CA VAL A 174 -1.56 -2.89 3.87
C VAL A 174 -0.81 -3.99 4.61
N LEU A 175 -0.26 -3.69 5.80
CA LEU A 175 0.41 -4.68 6.65
C LEU A 175 -0.60 -5.67 7.24
N ASP A 176 -1.69 -5.18 7.85
CA ASP A 176 -2.81 -6.00 8.35
C ASP A 176 -3.33 -6.90 7.22
N SER A 177 -3.58 -6.33 6.04
CA SER A 177 -4.08 -7.08 4.89
C SER A 177 -3.09 -8.14 4.40
N ALA A 178 -1.79 -7.85 4.39
CA ALA A 178 -0.78 -8.81 3.97
C ALA A 178 -0.69 -10.01 4.94
N VAL A 179 -0.79 -9.76 6.25
CA VAL A 179 -0.84 -10.82 7.28
C VAL A 179 -2.15 -11.62 7.16
N GLN A 180 -3.29 -10.94 7.14
CA GLN A 180 -4.61 -11.57 7.12
C GLN A 180 -4.83 -12.45 5.89
N ARG A 181 -4.25 -12.07 4.75
CA ARG A 181 -4.37 -12.79 3.48
C ARG A 181 -3.24 -13.79 3.27
N HIS A 182 -2.36 -13.97 4.25
CA HIS A 182 -1.18 -14.84 4.18
C HIS A 182 -0.27 -14.54 2.97
N VAL A 183 -0.20 -13.28 2.56
CA VAL A 183 0.72 -12.82 1.52
C VAL A 183 2.16 -12.79 2.07
N ILE A 184 2.29 -12.58 3.37
CA ILE A 184 3.52 -12.77 4.14
C ILE A 184 3.31 -13.82 5.23
N GLY A 185 4.40 -14.47 5.65
CA GLY A 185 4.38 -15.45 6.73
C GLY A 185 4.21 -14.81 8.11
N PRO A 186 4.18 -15.64 9.19
CA PRO A 186 4.02 -15.18 10.57
C PRO A 186 5.04 -14.11 10.98
N ASP A 187 6.30 -14.30 10.59
CA ASP A 187 7.40 -13.37 10.90
C ASP A 187 7.55 -12.26 9.85
N GLY A 188 6.63 -12.18 8.89
CA GLY A 188 6.77 -11.31 7.72
C GLY A 188 6.79 -9.83 8.05
N VAL A 189 6.11 -9.39 9.12
CA VAL A 189 6.15 -7.99 9.57
C VAL A 189 7.54 -7.63 10.09
N ASP A 190 8.16 -8.52 10.84
CA ASP A 190 9.53 -8.34 11.34
C ASP A 190 10.55 -8.34 10.21
N ASP A 191 10.34 -9.18 9.18
CA ASP A 191 11.15 -9.17 7.97
C ASP A 191 11.09 -7.83 7.23
N VAL A 192 9.90 -7.24 7.11
CA VAL A 192 9.72 -5.90 6.52
C VAL A 192 10.42 -4.84 7.37
N ALA A 193 10.27 -4.90 8.70
CA ALA A 193 10.91 -3.97 9.62
C ALA A 193 12.43 -4.04 9.54
N ARG A 194 13.01 -5.26 9.49
CA ARG A 194 14.46 -5.47 9.29
C ARG A 194 14.93 -4.92 7.95
N LEU A 195 14.19 -5.16 6.87
CA LEU A 195 14.56 -4.66 5.55
C LEU A 195 14.58 -3.13 5.48
N LEU A 196 13.73 -2.47 6.27
CA LEU A 196 13.68 -1.02 6.38
C LEU A 196 14.69 -0.41 7.35
N HIS A 197 15.26 -1.20 8.26
CA HIS A 197 16.19 -0.69 9.25
C HIS A 197 17.35 0.08 8.59
N GLY A 198 17.65 1.27 9.12
CA GLY A 198 18.69 2.16 8.58
C GLY A 198 18.37 2.84 7.24
N ARG A 199 17.23 2.54 6.59
CA ARG A 199 16.84 3.18 5.33
C ARG A 199 16.11 4.51 5.56
N ARG A 200 16.11 5.36 4.53
CA ARG A 200 15.33 6.60 4.53
C ARG A 200 13.86 6.30 4.76
N GLY A 201 13.24 7.00 5.72
CA GLY A 201 11.83 6.83 6.07
C GLY A 201 11.57 5.81 7.20
N SER A 202 12.57 5.01 7.59
CA SER A 202 12.45 4.01 8.67
C SER A 202 12.01 4.58 10.01
N ARG A 203 12.57 5.73 10.42
CA ARG A 203 12.19 6.42 11.67
C ARG A 203 10.71 6.77 11.73
N ARG A 204 10.10 7.15 10.60
CA ARG A 204 8.69 7.53 10.54
C ARG A 204 7.76 6.34 10.73
N VAL A 205 8.17 5.17 10.23
CA VAL A 205 7.35 3.95 10.29
C VAL A 205 7.58 3.13 11.55
N ALA A 206 8.61 3.46 12.35
CA ALA A 206 8.99 2.71 13.55
C ALA A 206 7.83 2.57 14.56
N GLU A 207 7.04 3.63 14.75
CA GLU A 207 5.89 3.64 15.66
C GLU A 207 4.68 2.85 15.11
N TRP A 208 4.70 2.46 13.83
CA TRP A 208 3.55 1.83 13.18
C TRP A 208 3.55 0.32 13.32
N TRP A 209 4.70 -0.30 13.66
CA TRP A 209 4.80 -1.74 13.84
C TRP A 209 3.89 -2.24 14.97
N ASP A 210 3.86 -1.52 16.09
CA ASP A 210 2.97 -1.80 17.24
C ASP A 210 1.48 -1.51 16.96
N LEU A 211 1.16 -1.02 15.77
CA LEU A 211 -0.21 -0.80 15.31
C LEU A 211 -0.72 -1.95 14.43
N VAL A 212 0.15 -2.84 13.95
CA VAL A 212 -0.25 -3.93 13.05
C VAL A 212 -1.02 -4.99 13.85
N ASP A 213 -2.19 -5.36 13.37
CA ASP A 213 -2.99 -6.49 13.87
C ASP A 213 -3.66 -7.16 12.68
N GLY A 214 -3.09 -8.29 12.25
CA GLY A 214 -3.55 -9.06 11.10
C GLY A 214 -4.93 -9.68 11.24
N ARG A 215 -5.64 -9.52 12.38
CA ARG A 215 -7.01 -10.01 12.53
C ARG A 215 -8.05 -9.09 11.88
N ALA A 216 -7.69 -7.86 11.52
CA ALA A 216 -8.56 -6.96 10.76
C ALA A 216 -8.83 -7.56 9.36
N GLN A 217 -10.10 -7.77 9.03
CA GLN A 217 -10.52 -8.44 7.80
C GLN A 217 -10.69 -7.48 6.62
N SER A 218 -10.69 -6.18 6.89
CA SER A 218 -10.79 -5.14 5.87
C SER A 218 -9.99 -3.88 6.25
N PRO A 219 -9.58 -3.06 5.26
CA PRO A 219 -8.95 -1.77 5.52
C PRO A 219 -9.84 -0.80 6.31
N LEU A 220 -11.16 -0.97 6.23
CA LEU A 220 -12.11 -0.15 6.98
C LEU A 220 -12.08 -0.48 8.47
N GLU A 221 -11.97 -1.77 8.83
CA GLU A 221 -11.77 -2.22 10.21
C GLU A 221 -10.45 -1.71 10.78
N THR A 222 -9.34 -1.83 10.04
CA THR A 222 -8.06 -1.25 10.45
C THR A 222 -8.19 0.24 10.71
N ARG A 223 -8.82 0.99 9.80
CA ARG A 223 -9.03 2.44 9.98
C ARG A 223 -9.88 2.74 11.22
N ALA A 224 -10.98 2.02 11.42
CA ALA A 224 -11.84 2.20 12.59
C ALA A 224 -11.07 1.93 13.89
N ARG A 225 -10.29 0.85 13.93
CA ARG A 225 -9.41 0.50 15.06
C ARG A 225 -8.40 1.61 15.37
N LEU A 226 -7.74 2.16 14.35
CA LEU A 226 -6.78 3.25 14.53
C LEU A 226 -7.46 4.54 15.01
N GLN A 227 -8.61 4.89 14.46
CA GLN A 227 -9.39 6.06 14.91
C GLN A 227 -9.84 5.91 16.37
N CYS A 228 -10.30 4.73 16.76
CA CYS A 228 -10.65 4.43 18.15
C CYS A 228 -9.42 4.56 19.07
N ARG A 229 -8.26 4.03 18.66
CA ARG A 229 -7.01 4.18 19.42
C ARG A 229 -6.60 5.65 19.58
N ASP A 230 -6.64 6.43 18.51
CA ASP A 230 -6.30 7.86 18.54
C ASP A 230 -7.24 8.66 19.45
N ALA A 231 -8.51 8.24 19.55
CA ALA A 231 -9.50 8.85 20.44
C ALA A 231 -9.37 8.40 21.91
N GLY A 232 -8.37 7.59 22.27
CA GLY A 232 -8.22 7.03 23.61
C GLY A 232 -9.21 5.90 23.93
N LEU A 233 -9.86 5.33 22.91
CA LEU A 233 -10.89 4.31 23.00
C LEU A 233 -10.46 3.03 22.27
N ALA A 234 -9.19 2.64 22.39
CA ALA A 234 -8.67 1.44 21.73
C ALA A 234 -9.55 0.20 22.06
N PRO A 235 -9.91 -0.63 21.06
CA PRO A 235 -10.64 -1.86 21.32
C PRO A 235 -9.80 -2.79 22.20
N HIS A 236 -10.47 -3.52 23.08
CA HIS A 236 -9.84 -4.53 23.93
C HIS A 236 -9.47 -5.76 23.10
N ASP A 237 -10.29 -6.09 22.10
CA ASP A 237 -10.08 -7.24 21.24
C ASP A 237 -10.71 -7.03 19.85
N LEU A 238 -10.26 -7.82 18.87
CA LEU A 238 -10.76 -7.83 17.50
C LEU A 238 -11.43 -9.17 17.17
N GLN A 239 -12.37 -9.16 16.23
CA GLN A 239 -13.04 -10.37 15.73
C GLN A 239 -13.70 -11.18 16.87
N VAL A 240 -14.33 -10.46 17.80
CA VAL A 240 -14.83 -10.94 19.07
C VAL A 240 -16.03 -11.85 18.87
N PRO A 241 -15.98 -13.11 19.34
CA PRO A 241 -17.07 -14.07 19.14
C PRO A 241 -18.29 -13.72 20.00
N VAL A 242 -19.45 -13.62 19.35
CA VAL A 242 -20.77 -13.55 19.98
C VAL A 242 -21.31 -14.97 20.06
N LYS A 243 -21.54 -15.45 21.29
CA LYS A 243 -21.95 -16.85 21.55
C LYS A 243 -23.40 -16.94 22.01
N ASP A 244 -24.07 -18.04 21.67
CA ASP A 244 -25.36 -18.42 22.26
C ASP A 244 -25.20 -18.96 23.69
N ALA A 245 -26.33 -19.33 24.32
CA ALA A 245 -26.34 -19.88 25.67
C ALA A 245 -25.60 -21.22 25.79
N ASP A 246 -25.50 -21.98 24.70
CA ASP A 246 -24.78 -23.26 24.61
C ASP A 246 -23.28 -23.05 24.31
N GLY A 247 -22.83 -21.81 24.14
CA GLY A 247 -21.45 -21.45 23.84
C GLY A 247 -21.06 -21.52 22.36
N ARG A 248 -22.01 -21.75 21.44
CA ARG A 248 -21.76 -21.75 19.99
C ARG A 248 -21.60 -20.32 19.49
N VAL A 249 -20.60 -20.08 18.64
CA VAL A 249 -20.37 -18.76 18.04
C VAL A 249 -21.41 -18.51 16.95
N LEU A 250 -22.30 -17.54 17.19
CA LEU A 250 -23.34 -17.12 16.24
C LEU A 250 -22.84 -16.06 15.26
N ALA A 251 -21.93 -15.20 15.71
CA ALA A 251 -21.35 -14.12 14.91
C ALA A 251 -19.99 -13.72 15.50
N ARG A 252 -19.24 -12.91 14.76
CA ARG A 252 -18.05 -12.21 15.24
C ARG A 252 -18.23 -10.73 14.96
N GLY A 253 -18.01 -9.89 15.95
CA GLY A 253 -17.95 -8.46 15.69
C GLY A 253 -16.52 -7.98 15.59
N ASP A 254 -16.33 -6.98 14.75
CA ASP A 254 -14.99 -6.59 14.32
C ASP A 254 -14.16 -6.01 15.45
N LEU A 255 -14.78 -5.16 16.28
CA LEU A 255 -14.15 -4.48 17.42
C LEU A 255 -14.94 -4.75 18.70
N GLY A 256 -14.26 -5.01 19.83
CA GLY A 256 -14.91 -5.24 21.12
C GLY A 256 -14.33 -4.43 22.28
N TRP A 257 -15.20 -4.03 23.20
CA TRP A 257 -14.84 -3.35 24.45
C TRP A 257 -15.57 -3.93 25.66
N TRP A 258 -14.83 -4.15 26.75
CA TRP A 258 -15.44 -4.49 28.03
C TRP A 258 -15.87 -3.22 28.77
N LEU A 259 -17.14 -3.16 29.14
CA LEU A 259 -17.70 -2.10 29.99
C LEU A 259 -17.41 -2.42 31.46
N ALA A 260 -17.44 -1.38 32.29
CA ALA A 260 -17.15 -1.50 33.73
C ALA A 260 -18.09 -2.47 34.47
N ASP A 261 -19.31 -2.66 33.96
CA ASP A 261 -20.31 -3.59 34.50
C ASP A 261 -20.17 -5.03 33.96
N GLY A 262 -19.10 -5.31 33.22
CA GLY A 262 -18.80 -6.64 32.67
C GLY A 262 -19.53 -6.94 31.36
N ARG A 263 -20.33 -6.01 30.81
CA ARG A 263 -20.91 -6.19 29.48
C ARG A 263 -19.87 -6.01 28.38
N LEU A 264 -20.04 -6.72 27.28
CA LEU A 264 -19.23 -6.57 26.07
C LEU A 264 -19.96 -5.68 25.06
N LEU A 265 -19.39 -4.53 24.73
CA LEU A 265 -19.80 -3.72 23.58
C LEU A 265 -19.08 -4.23 22.34
N VAL A 266 -19.84 -4.46 21.27
CA VAL A 266 -19.32 -4.97 19.99
C VAL A 266 -19.73 -4.01 18.88
N ALA A 267 -18.79 -3.68 17.98
CA ALA A 267 -19.05 -2.89 16.79
C ALA A 267 -18.77 -3.69 15.51
N GLU A 268 -19.70 -3.63 14.57
CA GLU A 268 -19.55 -4.13 13.20
C GLU A 268 -19.24 -2.94 12.28
N ILE A 269 -18.25 -3.14 11.41
CA ILE A 269 -17.70 -2.13 10.50
C ILE A 269 -18.11 -2.48 9.08
N ASP A 270 -19.30 -2.06 8.69
CA ASP A 270 -19.84 -2.35 7.36
C ASP A 270 -19.22 -1.48 6.25
N GLY A 271 -18.60 -2.12 5.27
CA GLY A 271 -18.01 -1.50 4.08
C GLY A 271 -19.00 -1.13 2.97
N SER A 272 -20.22 -0.70 3.27
CA SER A 272 -21.24 -0.41 2.24
C SER A 272 -20.98 0.89 1.44
N ALA A 273 -19.91 0.93 0.66
CA ALA A 273 -19.73 1.88 -0.43
C ALA A 273 -20.52 1.42 -1.67
N ARG A 274 -21.84 1.29 -1.54
CA ARG A 274 -22.75 1.09 -2.68
C ARG A 274 -23.37 2.43 -3.04
N THR A 275 -22.66 3.18 -3.88
CA THR A 275 -23.13 4.36 -4.64
C THR A 275 -23.80 5.48 -3.81
N ALA A 276 -23.02 6.43 -3.30
CA ALA A 276 -23.50 7.78 -2.98
C ALA A 276 -22.36 8.82 -3.06
N ARG A 277 -22.69 10.02 -3.56
CA ARG A 277 -21.81 11.20 -3.75
C ARG A 277 -20.94 11.53 -2.53
N PRO A 278 -19.82 12.28 -2.69
CA PRO A 278 -18.93 12.60 -1.58
C PRO A 278 -19.55 13.71 -0.75
N THR A 279 -20.29 13.32 0.27
CA THR A 279 -20.59 14.16 1.43
C THR A 279 -20.18 13.35 2.63
N ARG A 280 -19.15 13.85 3.35
CA ARG A 280 -18.66 13.40 4.66
C ARG A 280 -18.80 11.89 4.90
N CYS A 281 -17.70 11.15 4.93
CA CYS A 281 -17.69 9.79 5.49
C CYS A 281 -18.24 9.81 6.92
N THR A 282 -19.55 9.65 7.07
CA THR A 282 -20.19 9.26 8.31
C THR A 282 -19.90 7.78 8.42
N THR A 283 -18.83 7.44 9.17
CA THR A 283 -18.70 6.10 9.75
C THR A 283 -19.99 5.86 10.53
N THR A 284 -20.94 5.16 9.91
CA THR A 284 -22.16 4.79 10.61
C THR A 284 -21.83 3.49 11.31
N ALA A 285 -21.18 3.59 12.48
CA ALA A 285 -21.16 2.48 13.41
C ALA A 285 -22.61 2.24 13.82
N ARG A 286 -23.27 1.24 13.24
CA ARG A 286 -24.53 0.75 13.80
C ARG A 286 -24.15 -0.02 15.05
N ALA A 287 -24.12 0.68 16.19
CA ALA A 287 -24.16 0.02 17.48
C ALA A 287 -25.51 -0.69 17.59
N ARG A 288 -25.55 -1.97 17.21
CA ARG A 288 -26.65 -2.83 17.61
C ARG A 288 -26.40 -3.22 19.06
N THR A 289 -26.96 -2.46 20.00
CA THR A 289 -27.26 -3.00 21.33
C THR A 289 -28.38 -4.02 21.15
N ARG A 290 -28.06 -5.23 20.69
CA ARG A 290 -28.93 -6.37 20.97
C ARG A 290 -28.68 -6.74 22.42
N SER A 291 -29.73 -6.66 23.24
CA SER A 291 -29.73 -7.28 24.56
C SER A 291 -29.69 -8.79 24.36
N TRP A 292 -28.48 -9.35 24.33
CA TRP A 292 -28.32 -10.79 24.47
C TRP A 292 -28.30 -11.11 25.96
N PRO A 293 -28.87 -12.25 26.40
CA PRO A 293 -28.70 -12.72 27.78
C PRO A 293 -27.20 -12.82 28.11
N PRO A 294 -26.80 -12.77 29.40
CA PRO A 294 -25.41 -12.66 29.82
C PRO A 294 -24.50 -13.68 29.11
N VAL A 295 -23.66 -13.16 28.20
CA VAL A 295 -22.73 -13.95 27.39
C VAL A 295 -21.57 -14.37 28.28
N ARG A 296 -21.30 -15.68 28.38
CA ARG A 296 -20.06 -16.18 28.98
C ARG A 296 -18.95 -16.18 27.93
N SER A 297 -17.95 -15.30 28.10
CA SER A 297 -16.69 -15.42 27.36
C SER A 297 -15.77 -16.39 28.09
N SER A 298 -15.38 -17.48 27.42
CA SER A 298 -14.28 -18.34 27.86
C SER A 298 -12.95 -17.66 27.48
N SER A 299 -12.20 -17.26 28.50
CA SER A 299 -10.77 -16.87 28.49
C SER A 299 -10.34 -15.82 27.44
N ALA A 300 -10.71 -14.57 27.67
CA ALA A 300 -9.76 -13.47 27.50
C ALA A 300 -9.34 -13.08 28.93
N SER A 301 -8.06 -13.23 29.26
CA SER A 301 -7.53 -12.85 30.56
C SER A 301 -7.94 -11.41 30.85
N ARG A 302 -8.72 -11.20 31.92
CA ARG A 302 -8.96 -9.85 32.46
C ARG A 302 -7.57 -9.23 32.70
N PRO A 303 -7.19 -8.10 32.10
CA PRO A 303 -6.02 -7.40 32.58
C PRO A 303 -6.27 -7.05 34.06
N PRO A 304 -5.28 -7.23 34.96
CA PRO A 304 -5.45 -6.86 36.36
C PRO A 304 -5.82 -5.37 36.44
N THR A 305 -6.91 -5.09 37.15
CA THR A 305 -7.28 -3.74 37.56
C THR A 305 -6.26 -3.25 38.58
N SER A 306 -5.16 -2.67 38.11
CA SER A 306 -4.33 -1.78 38.90
C SER A 306 -3.97 -0.57 38.05
N ALA A 307 -4.75 0.50 38.21
CA ALA A 307 -4.32 1.84 37.84
C ALA A 307 -3.19 2.24 38.79
N PRO A 308 -2.00 2.67 38.31
CA PRO A 308 -1.08 3.40 39.16
C PRO A 308 -1.69 4.78 39.42
N ALA A 309 -1.94 5.08 40.71
CA ALA A 309 -2.30 6.41 41.15
C ALA A 309 -1.22 7.39 40.67
N ALA A 310 -1.61 8.39 39.87
CA ALA A 310 -0.76 9.51 39.53
C ALA A 310 -0.52 10.34 40.80
N SER A 311 0.58 10.08 41.50
CA SER A 311 1.12 10.98 42.50
C SER A 311 1.66 12.23 41.80
N ARG A 312 1.02 13.38 42.07
CA ARG A 312 1.52 14.71 41.71
C ARG A 312 2.92 14.88 42.33
N PRO A 313 3.93 15.35 41.59
CA PRO A 313 5.17 15.79 42.20
C PRO A 313 4.90 17.07 43.02
N PRO A 314 5.50 17.23 44.21
CA PRO A 314 5.45 18.50 44.94
C PRO A 314 6.25 19.58 44.20
N SER A 315 5.73 20.81 44.20
CA SER A 315 6.41 22.00 43.71
C SER A 315 7.75 22.20 44.42
N PRO A 316 8.85 22.54 43.71
CA PRO A 316 10.09 22.89 44.39
C PRO A 316 9.96 24.28 45.02
N ALA A 317 10.25 24.32 46.31
CA ALA A 317 10.43 25.52 47.09
C ALA A 317 11.62 26.34 46.58
N THR A 318 11.45 27.66 46.64
CA THR A 318 12.46 28.70 46.49
C THR A 318 13.66 28.43 47.40
N SER A 319 14.85 28.35 46.80
CA SER A 319 16.12 28.37 47.51
C SER A 319 17.15 29.16 46.68
N THR A 320 17.48 30.32 47.22
CA THR A 320 18.57 31.24 46.87
C THR A 320 19.94 30.55 46.85
N VAL A 321 20.74 30.83 45.82
CA VAL A 321 22.20 30.64 45.83
C VAL A 321 22.84 31.91 45.24
N PRO A 322 23.96 32.40 45.81
CA PRO A 322 24.49 33.72 45.53
C PRO A 322 25.40 33.79 44.29
N ASP A 323 25.60 35.03 43.88
CA ASP A 323 26.48 35.55 42.84
C ASP A 323 27.96 35.28 43.11
N ALA A 324 28.69 34.82 42.08
CA ALA A 324 30.17 34.86 42.02
C ALA A 324 30.69 34.64 40.58
N GLY A 325 31.10 35.73 39.93
CA GLY A 325 32.48 35.86 39.42
C GLY A 325 32.90 35.12 38.13
N MET A 326 32.72 35.81 36.99
CA MET A 326 33.78 36.20 36.03
C MET A 326 35.05 35.32 35.92
N GLN A 327 35.35 34.77 34.73
CA GLN A 327 36.41 35.28 33.83
C GLN A 327 36.62 34.39 32.58
N ARG A 328 36.71 35.08 31.44
CA ARG A 328 37.15 34.59 30.13
C ARG A 328 38.67 34.37 30.14
N ARG A 329 39.17 33.35 29.46
CA ARG A 329 40.48 33.43 28.78
C ARG A 329 40.43 32.82 27.38
N ARG A 330 40.95 33.63 26.45
CA ARG A 330 41.37 33.32 25.08
C ARG A 330 42.52 32.33 25.09
N VAL A 331 42.67 31.58 23.99
CA VAL A 331 43.98 31.33 23.38
C VAL A 331 43.81 31.47 21.87
N ASP A 332 44.56 32.42 21.31
CA ASP A 332 44.75 32.66 19.89
C ASP A 332 46.00 31.90 19.40
N SER A 333 46.01 31.63 18.08
CA SER A 333 47.13 31.77 17.13
C SER A 333 48.13 30.63 16.83
N GLY A 334 48.35 30.47 15.50
CA GLY A 334 49.57 30.00 14.83
C GLY A 334 49.46 28.58 14.24
N GLY A 335 49.67 28.30 12.96
CA GLY A 335 50.12 29.09 11.81
C GLY A 335 50.73 28.17 10.74
N SER A 336 50.27 28.33 9.50
CA SER A 336 50.97 28.25 8.19
C SER A 336 51.78 27.02 7.71
N ALA A 337 51.58 26.71 6.41
CA ALA A 337 52.47 26.17 5.35
C ALA A 337 51.78 25.02 4.57
N ALA A 338 51.22 25.24 3.38
CA ALA A 338 51.87 25.32 2.06
C ALA A 338 52.43 23.96 1.56
N GLY A 339 51.97 23.49 0.40
CA GLY A 339 52.62 22.39 -0.32
C GLY A 339 51.73 21.58 -1.27
N ASP A 340 51.62 22.07 -2.50
CA ASP A 340 51.56 21.34 -3.79
C ASP A 340 50.48 20.29 -4.13
N ALA A 341 49.79 20.60 -5.23
CA ALA A 341 49.17 19.65 -6.16
C ALA A 341 50.23 18.92 -7.00
N PRO A 342 49.90 17.75 -7.58
CA PRO A 342 49.55 17.78 -9.01
C PRO A 342 48.48 16.76 -9.45
N ARG A 343 47.68 17.19 -10.43
CA ARG A 343 47.05 16.37 -11.49
C ARG A 343 47.72 16.80 -12.82
N PRO A 344 47.63 16.09 -13.96
CA PRO A 344 46.85 14.88 -14.29
C PRO A 344 47.64 13.81 -15.11
N ALA A 345 47.03 12.65 -15.40
CA ALA A 345 47.46 11.82 -16.53
C ALA A 345 46.25 11.37 -17.38
N ARG A 346 46.30 11.81 -18.63
CA ARG A 346 45.49 11.35 -19.78
C ARG A 346 46.03 10.00 -20.24
N TRP A 347 45.17 9.08 -20.65
CA TRP A 347 45.54 8.00 -21.57
C TRP A 347 44.61 8.04 -22.79
N ALA A 348 45.21 8.14 -23.96
CA ALA A 348 44.59 7.99 -25.27
C ALA A 348 45.51 7.10 -26.13
N GLY A 349 44.89 6.29 -26.99
CA GLY A 349 45.49 5.59 -28.14
C GLY A 349 45.74 4.10 -27.89
N ALA A 350 45.59 3.18 -28.84
CA ALA A 350 45.00 3.11 -30.18
C ALA A 350 45.36 1.70 -30.71
N THR A 351 44.43 1.02 -31.37
CA THR A 351 44.57 0.28 -32.66
C THR A 351 43.20 -0.22 -33.06
#